data_AF-A0A7S2LPF7-F1
#
_entry.id   AF-A0A7S2LPF7-F1
#
_cell.length_a   1.000
_cell.length_b   1.000
_cell.length_c   1.000
_cell.angle_alpha   90.00
_cell.angle_beta   90.00
_cell.angle_gamma   90.00
#
_symmetry.space_group_name_H-M   'P 1'
#
loop_
_entity.id
_entity.type
_entity.pdbx_description
1 polymer ?
#
loop_
_entity_poly.entity_id
_entity_poly.type
_entity_poly.pdbx_seq_one_letter_code
_entity_poly.pdbx_strand_id
1 'polypeptide(L)'
;GNVRRALADSVAAISSLPADRITDNIVPLFNDLRRAVLHAGAGSKDNLEEVLGPLEPKLSVLKQLAVLQEGKRIYRKQIAAVLMVLMQSDSWRRALRAEVSLHAGLPEEVRP
;
A
#
# COMPACT_ATOMS: atom_id res chain seq x y z
N GLY A 1 9.88 1.61 -16.98
CA GLY A 1 11.00 2.22 -16.24
C GLY A 1 11.24 1.47 -14.94
N ASN A 2 12.42 1.66 -14.33
CA ASN A 2 12.84 0.98 -13.10
C ASN A 2 11.76 1.07 -11.99
N VAL A 3 11.13 2.25 -11.82
CA VAL A 3 10.06 2.49 -10.82
C VAL A 3 8.85 1.57 -10.99
N ARG A 4 8.32 1.40 -12.21
CA ARG A 4 7.14 0.54 -12.46
C ARG A 4 7.43 -0.92 -12.13
N ARG A 5 8.64 -1.39 -12.44
CA ARG A 5 9.06 -2.76 -12.10
C ARG A 5 9.20 -2.94 -10.59
N ALA A 6 9.88 -2.02 -9.91
CA ALA A 6 10.01 -2.06 -8.44
C ALA A 6 8.66 -2.04 -7.72
N LEU A 7 7.69 -1.24 -8.21
CA LEU A 7 6.32 -1.24 -7.71
C LEU A 7 5.63 -2.59 -7.92
N ALA A 8 5.66 -3.13 -9.14
CA ALA A 8 5.03 -4.42 -9.45
C ALA A 8 5.63 -5.56 -8.60
N ASP A 9 6.96 -5.62 -8.50
CA ASP A 9 7.67 -6.65 -7.74
C ASP A 9 7.32 -6.56 -6.24
N SER A 10 7.30 -5.35 -5.67
CA SER A 10 6.96 -5.16 -4.24
C SER A 10 5.49 -5.43 -3.94
N VAL A 11 4.57 -5.08 -4.85
CA VAL A 11 3.13 -5.41 -4.73
C VAL A 11 2.92 -6.92 -4.78
N ALA A 12 3.53 -7.61 -5.74
CA ALA A 12 3.43 -9.06 -5.86
C ALA A 12 3.99 -9.76 -4.60
N ALA A 13 5.15 -9.31 -4.11
CA ALA A 13 5.78 -9.89 -2.94
C ALA A 13 4.93 -9.71 -1.67
N ILE A 14 4.49 -8.49 -1.35
CA ILE A 14 3.71 -8.26 -0.12
C ILE A 14 2.32 -8.92 -0.20
N SER A 15 1.68 -8.95 -1.37
CA SER A 15 0.36 -9.55 -1.54
C SER A 15 0.36 -11.08 -1.45
N SER A 16 1.52 -11.73 -1.60
CA SER A 16 1.69 -13.17 -1.41
C SER A 16 1.66 -13.61 0.05
N LEU A 17 1.75 -12.67 0.99
CA LEU A 17 1.71 -12.98 2.41
C LEU A 17 0.29 -13.37 2.86
N PRO A 18 0.17 -14.25 3.87
CA PRO A 18 -1.11 -14.52 4.50
C PRO A 18 -1.65 -13.25 5.20
N ALA A 19 -2.92 -12.92 4.98
CA ALA A 19 -3.54 -11.66 5.43
C ALA A 19 -4.29 -11.76 6.78
N ASP A 20 -4.12 -12.86 7.50
CA ASP A 20 -4.72 -13.14 8.80
C ASP A 20 -3.74 -12.97 9.97
N ARG A 21 -2.44 -12.81 9.69
CA ARG A 21 -1.39 -12.72 10.71
C ARG A 21 -0.16 -11.98 10.24
N ILE A 22 0.59 -11.44 11.20
CA ILE A 22 1.95 -10.93 10.96
C ILE A 22 2.89 -12.11 10.72
N THR A 23 3.70 -11.98 9.67
CA THR A 23 4.82 -12.88 9.38
C THR A 23 6.15 -12.15 9.57
N ASP A 24 7.25 -12.90 9.72
CA ASP A 24 8.58 -12.30 9.84
C ASP A 24 8.98 -11.50 8.59
N ASN A 25 8.39 -11.85 7.44
CA ASN A 25 8.68 -11.21 6.15
C ASN A 25 7.87 -9.93 5.89
N ILE A 26 6.84 -9.61 6.68
CA ILE A 26 5.99 -8.45 6.39
C ILE A 26 6.75 -7.12 6.46
N VAL A 27 7.70 -7.00 7.39
CA VAL A 27 8.48 -5.78 7.59
C VAL A 27 9.43 -5.49 6.43
N PRO A 28 10.31 -6.42 6.00
CA PRO A 28 11.18 -6.15 4.84
C PRO A 28 10.36 -5.88 3.58
N LEU A 29 9.30 -6.65 3.31
CA LEU A 29 8.45 -6.44 2.13
C LEU A 29 7.69 -5.10 2.18
N PHE A 30 7.22 -4.68 3.36
CA PHE A 30 6.65 -3.35 3.55
C PHE A 30 7.69 -2.25 3.27
N ASN A 31 8.93 -2.42 3.72
CA ASN A 31 9.97 -1.42 3.46
C ASN A 31 10.30 -1.31 1.97
N ASP A 32 10.24 -2.40 1.22
CA ASP A 32 10.42 -2.40 -0.23
C ASP A 32 9.27 -1.67 -0.94
N LEU A 33 8.02 -2.03 -0.61
CA LEU A 33 6.83 -1.34 -1.10
C LEU A 33 6.89 0.16 -0.78
N ARG A 34 7.19 0.51 0.48
CA ARG A 34 7.28 1.89 0.94
C ARG A 34 8.28 2.68 0.11
N ARG A 35 9.48 2.15 -0.11
CA ARG A 35 10.51 2.81 -0.93
C ARG A 35 10.00 3.04 -2.36
N ALA A 36 9.41 2.03 -2.99
CA ALA A 36 8.91 2.13 -4.36
C ALA A 36 7.77 3.15 -4.49
N VAL A 37 6.80 3.12 -3.57
CA VAL A 37 5.64 4.04 -3.55
C VAL A 37 6.07 5.48 -3.28
N LEU A 38 6.90 5.72 -2.27
CA LEU A 38 7.36 7.09 -1.96
C LEU A 38 8.26 7.65 -3.07
N HIS A 39 9.06 6.81 -3.72
CA HIS A 39 9.86 7.24 -4.86
C HIS A 39 8.97 7.63 -6.06
N ALA A 40 7.90 6.87 -6.33
CA ALA A 40 6.92 7.25 -7.35
C ALA A 40 6.22 8.57 -7.01
N GLY A 41 5.82 8.77 -5.74
CA GLY A 41 5.16 9.98 -5.26
C GLY A 41 6.04 11.24 -5.22
N ALA A 42 7.36 11.08 -5.15
CA ALA A 42 8.32 12.19 -5.19
C ALA A 42 8.60 12.70 -6.62
N GLY A 43 8.19 11.95 -7.65
CA GLY A 43 8.29 12.38 -9.05
C GLY A 43 7.22 13.41 -9.45
N SER A 44 7.09 13.70 -10.75
CA SER A 44 6.01 14.57 -11.25
C SER A 44 4.64 13.97 -10.92
N LYS A 45 3.79 14.74 -10.22
CA LYS A 45 2.47 14.33 -9.74
C LYS A 45 1.50 13.96 -10.85
N ASP A 46 1.73 14.45 -12.06
CA ASP A 46 0.80 14.35 -13.19
C ASP A 46 0.63 12.92 -13.74
N ASN A 47 1.31 11.92 -13.16
CA ASN A 47 1.31 10.55 -13.67
C ASN A 47 1.20 9.46 -12.57
N LEU A 48 0.61 9.75 -11.40
CA LEU A 48 0.44 8.71 -10.39
C LEU A 48 -0.64 7.68 -10.75
N GLU A 49 -1.70 8.08 -11.46
CA GLU A 49 -2.71 7.11 -11.91
C GLU A 49 -2.14 6.12 -12.93
N GLU A 50 -1.36 6.55 -13.93
CA GLU A 50 -0.84 5.58 -14.91
C GLU A 50 0.25 4.68 -14.30
N VAL A 51 0.92 5.12 -13.23
CA VAL A 51 1.97 4.36 -12.55
C VAL A 51 1.39 3.40 -11.49
N LEU A 52 0.49 3.88 -10.63
CA LEU A 52 -0.06 3.11 -9.51
C LEU A 52 -1.33 2.35 -9.91
N GLY A 53 -2.13 2.92 -10.82
CA GLY A 53 -3.44 2.38 -11.15
C GLY A 53 -3.41 0.96 -11.73
N PRO A 54 -2.44 0.60 -12.59
CA PRO A 54 -2.30 -0.76 -13.11
C PRO A 54 -1.81 -1.81 -12.09
N LEU A 55 -1.38 -1.41 -10.88
CA LEU A 55 -0.83 -2.35 -9.90
C LEU A 55 -1.93 -3.24 -9.32
N GLU A 56 -1.68 -4.55 -9.26
CA GLU A 56 -2.58 -5.55 -8.67
C GLU A 56 -1.77 -6.63 -7.94
N PRO A 57 -2.34 -7.28 -6.90
CA PRO A 57 -3.70 -7.13 -6.38
C PRO A 57 -3.84 -6.03 -5.30
N LYS A 58 -4.68 -5.01 -5.54
CA LYS A 58 -4.85 -3.86 -4.61
C LYS A 58 -5.37 -4.27 -3.24
N LEU A 59 -6.41 -5.10 -3.22
CA LEU A 59 -7.09 -5.48 -2.00
C LEU A 59 -6.18 -6.25 -1.04
N SER A 60 -5.36 -7.17 -1.56
CA SER A 60 -4.40 -7.92 -0.75
C SER A 60 -3.35 -6.99 -0.15
N VAL A 61 -2.85 -6.00 -0.90
CA VAL A 61 -1.92 -5.00 -0.35
C VAL A 61 -2.57 -4.21 0.78
N LEU A 62 -3.80 -3.72 0.60
CA LEU A 62 -4.51 -2.96 1.63
C LEU A 62 -4.75 -3.80 2.90
N LYS A 63 -5.09 -5.08 2.76
CA LYS A 63 -5.22 -6.03 3.88
C LYS A 63 -3.90 -6.21 4.63
N GLN A 64 -2.79 -6.37 3.92
CA GLN A 64 -1.47 -6.50 4.53
C GLN A 64 -1.05 -5.24 5.30
N LEU A 65 -1.35 -4.06 4.76
CA LEU A 65 -1.08 -2.79 5.44
C LEU A 65 -1.91 -2.64 6.73
N ALA A 66 -3.18 -3.07 6.72
CA ALA A 66 -4.03 -3.08 7.91
C ALA A 66 -3.48 -4.04 9.00
N VAL A 67 -3.13 -5.27 8.63
CA VAL A 67 -2.52 -6.27 9.54
C VAL A 67 -1.25 -5.71 10.18
N LEU A 68 -0.37 -5.09 9.39
CA LEU A 68 0.87 -4.51 9.90
C LEU A 68 0.60 -3.32 10.85
N GLN A 69 -0.36 -2.47 10.51
CA GLN A 69 -0.76 -1.31 11.30
C GLN A 69 -1.31 -1.69 12.67
N GLU A 70 -2.13 -2.74 12.72
CA GLU A 70 -2.71 -3.27 13.95
C GLU A 70 -1.64 -3.89 14.85
N GLY A 71 -0.79 -4.76 14.29
CA GLY A 71 0.17 -5.51 15.10
C GLY A 71 1.52 -4.84 15.34
N LYS A 72 1.92 -3.80 14.61
CA LYS A 72 3.18 -3.06 14.86
C LYS A 72 3.00 -1.54 14.86
N ARG A 73 2.68 -0.99 16.03
CA ARG A 73 2.45 0.46 16.26
C ARG A 73 3.56 1.38 15.71
N ILE A 74 4.82 0.93 15.75
CA ILE A 74 5.98 1.72 15.28
C ILE A 74 5.93 2.07 13.79
N TYR A 75 5.17 1.31 12.97
CA TYR A 75 5.06 1.52 11.52
C TYR A 75 3.86 2.39 11.11
N ARG A 76 2.95 2.75 12.03
CA ARG A 76 1.69 3.46 11.69
C ARG A 76 1.91 4.73 10.86
N LYS A 77 2.85 5.58 11.25
CA LYS A 77 3.18 6.80 10.49
C LYS A 77 3.70 6.50 9.09
N GLN A 78 4.45 5.41 8.94
CA GLN A 78 4.99 5.01 7.64
C GLN A 78 3.91 4.43 6.74
N ILE A 79 2.98 3.66 7.31
CA ILE A 79 1.83 3.09 6.60
C ILE A 79 0.90 4.23 6.13
N ALA A 80 0.62 5.22 6.97
CA ALA A 80 -0.12 6.41 6.58
C ALA A 80 0.52 7.12 5.38
N ALA A 81 1.85 7.32 5.41
CA ALA A 81 2.57 7.93 4.29
C ALA A 81 2.42 7.14 2.97
N VAL A 82 2.50 5.80 3.02
CA VAL A 82 2.29 4.94 1.85
C VAL A 82 0.85 5.07 1.34
N LEU A 83 -0.13 4.96 2.23
CA LEU A 83 -1.54 5.04 1.86
C LEU A 83 -1.90 6.40 1.27
N MET A 84 -1.39 7.51 1.82
CA MET A 84 -1.63 8.84 1.23
C MET A 84 -1.14 8.95 -0.21
N VAL A 85 -0.04 8.27 -0.58
CA VAL A 85 0.43 8.23 -1.96
C VAL A 85 -0.42 7.30 -2.82
N LEU A 86 -0.74 6.10 -2.34
CA LEU A 86 -1.63 5.18 -3.05
C LEU A 86 -3.00 5.80 -3.32
N MET A 87 -3.56 6.50 -2.33
CA MET A 87 -4.83 7.20 -2.42
C MET A 87 -4.79 8.41 -3.34
N GLN A 88 -3.67 8.77 -3.97
CA GLN A 88 -3.68 9.72 -5.10
C GLN A 88 -4.21 9.07 -6.39
N SER A 89 -4.21 7.73 -6.47
CA SER A 89 -4.82 6.97 -7.57
C SER A 89 -6.31 6.66 -7.32
N ASP A 90 -7.15 6.93 -8.31
CA ASP A 90 -8.60 6.66 -8.28
C ASP A 90 -8.91 5.18 -8.13
N SER A 91 -8.18 4.32 -8.84
CA SER A 91 -8.42 2.88 -8.77
C SER A 91 -8.10 2.31 -7.38
N TRP A 92 -7.08 2.83 -6.68
CA TRP A 92 -6.79 2.49 -5.29
C TRP A 92 -7.84 3.03 -4.31
N ARG A 93 -8.31 4.27 -4.50
CA ARG A 93 -9.44 4.82 -3.72
C ARG A 93 -10.70 3.96 -3.86
N ARG A 94 -11.03 3.53 -5.08
CA ARG A 94 -12.17 2.63 -5.36
C ARG A 94 -12.00 1.27 -4.67
N ALA A 95 -10.82 0.68 -4.74
CA ALA A 95 -10.54 -0.60 -4.07
C ALA A 95 -10.72 -0.50 -2.55
N LEU A 96 -10.25 0.59 -1.92
CA LEU A 96 -10.45 0.81 -0.49
C LEU A 96 -11.94 1.02 -0.13
N ARG A 97 -12.67 1.81 -0.91
CA ARG A 97 -14.10 2.05 -0.69
C ARG A 97 -14.94 0.78 -0.78
N ALA A 98 -14.56 -0.15 -1.67
CA ALA A 98 -15.27 -1.41 -1.85
C ALA A 98 -15.09 -2.38 -0.67
N GLU A 99 -14.05 -2.22 0.15
CA GLU A 99 -13.78 -3.11 1.29
C GLU A 99 -14.00 -2.38 2.63
N VAL A 100 -15.25 -2.35 3.07
CA VAL A 100 -15.69 -1.65 4.29
C VAL A 100 -14.98 -2.18 5.54
N SER A 101 -14.64 -3.48 5.59
CA SER A 101 -14.00 -4.07 6.77
C SER A 101 -12.62 -3.48 7.06
N LEU A 102 -11.97 -2.86 6.07
CA LEU A 102 -10.64 -2.26 6.24
C LEU A 102 -10.68 -0.86 6.85
N HIS A 103 -11.83 -0.17 6.82
CA HIS A 103 -11.88 1.25 7.20
C HIS A 103 -11.45 1.47 8.66
N ALA A 104 -11.81 0.56 9.56
CA ALA A 104 -11.43 0.64 10.98
C ALA A 104 -9.93 0.38 11.22
N GLY A 105 -9.30 -0.47 10.40
CA GLY A 105 -7.90 -0.89 10.56
C GLY A 105 -6.88 0.09 9.98
N LEU A 106 -7.33 1.05 9.15
CA LEU A 106 -6.46 2.01 8.46
C LEU A 106 -6.38 3.38 9.15
N PRO A 107 -5.34 4.20 8.85
CA PRO A 107 -5.16 5.54 9.42
C PRO A 107 -6.34 6.44 9.09
N GLU A 108 -6.71 7.34 10.01
CA GLU A 108 -7.88 8.23 9.86
C GLU A 108 -7.78 9.11 8.62
N GLU A 109 -6.57 9.51 8.25
CA GLU A 109 -6.27 10.42 7.14
C GLU A 109 -6.63 9.85 5.75
N VAL A 110 -6.84 8.54 5.66
CA VAL A 110 -7.11 7.85 4.38
C VAL A 110 -8.41 7.04 4.39
N ARG A 111 -9.20 7.11 5.48
CA ARG A 111 -10.53 6.49 5.52
C ARG A 111 -11.45 7.19 4.50
N PRO A 112 -12.38 6.45 3.85
CA PRO A 112 -13.29 7.04 2.87
C PRO A 112 -14.25 8.11 3.40
#